data_AF-A0A1J3FWQ2-F1
#
_entry.id   AF-A0A1J3FWQ2-F1
#
_cell.length_a   1.000
_cell.length_b   1.000
_cell.length_c   1.000
_cell.angle_alpha   90.00
_cell.angle_beta   90.00
_cell.angle_gamma   90.00
#
_symmetry.space_group_name_H-M   'P 1'
#
loop_
_entity.id
_entity.type
_entity.pdbx_description
1 polymer ?
#
loop_
_entity_poly.entity_id
_entity_poly.type
_entity_poly.pdbx_seq_one_letter_code
_entity_poly.pdbx_strand_id
1 'polypeptide(L)'
;ENLQPLLITCLQEAGMPENTFTILAQVVYHVAVETFSFGEDPWFDLWDYIADCKGDFKKAVYIFQCLTMPFGDDKQEFMIRAVNHLIPEISSRLNPPRELLVDNSSWVLAFTGGFCASIRLVNVASYGGIVKEIEDKMVGSVRELVERRGMEVGLVRRAFRDLENIVEQQWDWYKTCEFRYVKGLIRKLYEIKGMKMESKIVLWRINVVLERSVGEEF
;
A
#
# COMPACT_ATOMS: atom_id res chain seq x y z
N GLU A 1 -22.26 -18.50 0.19
CA GLU A 1 -23.09 -17.30 0.46
C GLU A 1 -22.85 -16.69 1.87
N ASN A 2 -22.66 -17.47 2.95
CA ASN A 2 -22.53 -16.86 4.31
C ASN A 2 -21.12 -16.42 4.75
N LEU A 3 -20.08 -16.62 3.92
CA LEU A 3 -18.70 -16.38 4.36
C LEU A 3 -18.31 -14.89 4.36
N GLN A 4 -18.67 -14.15 3.31
CA GLN A 4 -18.32 -12.73 3.18
C GLN A 4 -18.88 -11.88 4.32
N PRO A 5 -20.18 -11.95 4.68
CA PRO A 5 -20.71 -11.15 5.81
C PRO A 5 -20.09 -11.54 7.16
N LEU A 6 -19.76 -12.84 7.34
CA LEU A 6 -19.09 -13.32 8.54
C LEU A 6 -17.70 -12.70 8.69
N LEU A 7 -16.92 -12.65 7.60
CA LEU A 7 -15.58 -12.05 7.62
C LEU A 7 -15.63 -10.56 7.94
N ILE A 8 -16.59 -9.82 7.38
CA ILE A 8 -16.78 -8.39 7.69
C ILE A 8 -17.13 -8.21 9.18
N THR A 9 -18.03 -9.04 9.71
CA THR A 9 -18.39 -9.01 11.14
C THR A 9 -17.15 -9.27 12.02
N CYS A 10 -16.31 -10.25 11.65
CA CYS A 10 -15.07 -10.51 12.38
C CYS A 10 -14.09 -9.33 12.30
N LEU A 11 -13.94 -8.66 11.14
CA LEU A 11 -13.06 -7.50 11.01
C LEU A 11 -13.49 -6.34 11.94
N GLN A 12 -14.80 -6.19 12.15
CA GLN A 12 -15.40 -5.18 13.00
C GLN A 12 -15.34 -5.50 14.50
N GLU A 13 -14.87 -6.69 14.89
CA GLU A 13 -14.80 -7.09 16.30
C GLU A 13 -13.85 -6.19 17.11
N ALA A 14 -14.39 -5.60 18.17
CA ALA A 14 -13.65 -4.71 19.05
C ALA A 14 -12.68 -5.50 19.94
N GLY A 15 -11.46 -4.98 20.12
CA GLY A 15 -10.46 -5.59 21.00
C GLY A 15 -9.73 -6.81 20.40
N MET A 16 -9.90 -7.08 19.10
CA MET A 16 -9.15 -8.13 18.41
C MET A 16 -7.63 -7.92 18.53
N PRO A 17 -6.86 -8.92 18.97
CA PRO A 17 -5.39 -8.87 18.97
C PRO A 17 -4.81 -8.65 17.57
N GLU A 18 -3.72 -7.90 17.46
CA GLU A 18 -3.11 -7.53 16.18
C GLU A 18 -2.69 -8.75 15.34
N ASN A 19 -2.12 -9.78 15.98
CA ASN A 19 -1.76 -11.03 15.30
C ASN A 19 -2.99 -11.78 14.75
N THR A 20 -4.09 -11.80 15.50
CA THR A 20 -5.36 -12.37 15.04
C THR A 20 -5.92 -11.58 13.87
N PHE A 21 -5.85 -10.25 13.92
CA PHE A 21 -6.27 -9.40 12.82
C PHE A 21 -5.44 -9.63 11.55
N THR A 22 -4.11 -9.75 11.68
CA THR A 22 -3.22 -10.08 10.56
C THR A 22 -3.60 -11.41 9.91
N ILE A 23 -3.89 -12.44 10.70
CA ILE A 23 -4.33 -13.74 10.17
C ILE A 23 -5.68 -13.59 9.47
N LEU A 24 -6.63 -12.88 10.07
CA LEU A 24 -7.94 -12.65 9.47
C LEU A 24 -7.84 -11.87 8.15
N ALA A 25 -6.96 -10.87 8.06
CA ALA A 25 -6.71 -10.12 6.84
C ALA A 25 -6.18 -11.00 5.70
N GLN A 26 -5.32 -11.98 6.01
CA GLN A 26 -4.87 -12.97 5.01
C GLN A 26 -6.02 -13.86 4.54
N VAL A 27 -6.92 -14.27 5.43
CA VAL A 27 -8.13 -15.02 5.05
C VAL A 27 -9.02 -14.17 4.15
N VAL A 28 -9.25 -12.89 4.49
CA VAL A 28 -10.01 -11.93 3.68
C VAL A 28 -9.38 -11.77 2.30
N TYR A 29 -8.06 -11.66 2.21
CA TYR A 29 -7.34 -11.62 0.94
C TYR A 29 -7.65 -12.86 0.07
N HIS A 30 -7.50 -14.07 0.61
CA HIS A 30 -7.75 -15.28 -0.15
C HIS A 30 -9.20 -15.37 -0.64
N VAL A 31 -10.17 -15.01 0.20
CA VAL A 31 -11.58 -14.96 -0.21
C VAL A 31 -11.81 -13.86 -1.26
N ALA A 32 -11.11 -12.73 -1.17
CA ALA A 32 -11.23 -11.63 -2.11
C ALA A 32 -10.64 -12.00 -3.48
N VAL A 33 -9.53 -12.76 -3.52
CA VAL A 33 -8.98 -13.28 -4.78
C VAL A 33 -10.04 -14.12 -5.49
N GLU A 34 -10.59 -15.12 -4.80
CA GLU A 34 -11.61 -16.02 -5.37
C GLU A 34 -12.87 -15.24 -5.80
N THR A 35 -13.33 -14.32 -4.95
CA THR A 35 -14.51 -13.50 -5.21
C THR A 35 -14.30 -12.58 -6.42
N PHE A 36 -13.16 -11.92 -6.52
CA PHE A 36 -12.92 -10.93 -7.57
C PHE A 36 -12.56 -11.56 -8.92
N SER A 37 -11.86 -12.70 -8.90
CA SER A 37 -11.46 -13.42 -10.12
C SER A 37 -12.58 -14.24 -10.73
N PHE A 38 -13.47 -14.84 -9.93
CA PHE A 38 -14.50 -15.77 -10.41
C PHE A 38 -15.94 -15.35 -10.10
N GLY A 39 -16.14 -14.38 -9.21
CA GLY A 39 -17.46 -13.90 -8.81
C GLY A 39 -17.93 -12.65 -9.55
N GLU A 40 -19.25 -12.56 -9.77
CA GLU A 40 -19.91 -11.32 -10.22
C GLU A 40 -19.96 -10.26 -9.12
N ASP A 41 -19.83 -10.66 -7.85
CA ASP A 41 -19.88 -9.77 -6.70
C ASP A 41 -18.57 -8.96 -6.54
N PRO A 42 -18.62 -7.62 -6.51
CA PRO A 42 -17.47 -6.78 -6.16
C PRO A 42 -17.19 -6.72 -4.65
N TRP A 43 -17.89 -7.49 -3.82
CA TRP A 43 -17.82 -7.54 -2.35
C TRP A 43 -17.95 -6.15 -1.72
N PHE A 44 -19.10 -5.52 -1.95
CA PHE A 44 -19.38 -4.14 -1.53
C PHE A 44 -19.05 -3.87 -0.05
N ASP A 45 -19.41 -4.79 0.85
CA ASP A 45 -19.19 -4.63 2.29
C ASP A 45 -17.70 -4.51 2.65
N LEU A 46 -16.80 -5.15 1.88
CA LEU A 46 -15.36 -5.03 2.09
C LEU A 46 -14.86 -3.64 1.70
N TRP A 47 -15.35 -3.10 0.58
CA TRP A 47 -15.01 -1.73 0.16
C TRP A 47 -15.58 -0.68 1.10
N ASP A 48 -16.79 -0.88 1.60
CA ASP A 48 -17.39 0.00 2.61
C ASP A 48 -16.63 -0.06 3.94
N TYR A 49 -16.19 -1.25 4.36
CA TYR A 49 -15.31 -1.40 5.52
C TYR A 49 -13.99 -0.63 5.35
N ILE A 50 -13.35 -0.72 4.17
CA ILE A 50 -12.12 0.03 3.88
C ILE A 50 -12.39 1.54 3.82
N ALA A 51 -13.53 1.96 3.25
CA ALA A 51 -13.91 3.36 3.13
C ALA A 51 -14.16 4.01 4.51
N ASP A 52 -14.65 3.26 5.50
CA ASP A 52 -14.83 3.70 6.89
C ASP A 52 -13.52 3.78 7.70
N CYS A 53 -12.39 3.97 7.00
CA CYS A 53 -11.04 4.08 7.57
C CYS A 53 -10.87 5.14 8.68
N LYS A 54 -11.80 6.09 8.84
CA LYS A 54 -11.77 7.07 9.92
C LYS A 54 -11.95 6.41 11.29
N GLY A 55 -12.72 5.32 11.38
CA GLY A 55 -12.93 4.57 12.61
C GLY A 55 -11.67 3.82 13.05
N ASP A 56 -10.95 3.20 12.09
CA ASP A 56 -9.71 2.46 12.35
C ASP A 56 -8.78 2.44 11.12
N PHE A 57 -7.99 3.51 10.96
CA PHE A 57 -7.10 3.68 9.81
C PHE A 57 -6.15 2.52 9.63
N LYS A 58 -5.58 1.99 10.74
CA LYS A 58 -4.56 0.95 10.67
C LYS A 58 -5.14 -0.32 10.06
N LYS A 59 -6.31 -0.75 10.55
CA LYS A 59 -6.99 -1.93 10.03
C LYS A 59 -7.43 -1.76 8.58
N ALA A 60 -8.05 -0.62 8.25
CA ALA A 60 -8.54 -0.36 6.90
C ALA A 60 -7.40 -0.35 5.87
N VAL A 61 -6.32 0.37 6.16
CA VAL A 61 -5.14 0.44 5.30
C VAL A 61 -4.41 -0.89 5.22
N TYR A 62 -4.31 -1.63 6.32
CA TYR A 62 -3.70 -2.96 6.31
C TYR A 62 -4.45 -3.92 5.39
N ILE A 63 -5.79 -3.99 5.51
CA ILE A 63 -6.63 -4.80 4.62
C ILE A 63 -6.44 -4.37 3.17
N PHE A 64 -6.48 -3.06 2.89
CA PHE A 64 -6.27 -2.54 1.55
C PHE A 64 -4.91 -2.93 0.95
N GLN A 65 -3.84 -2.92 1.76
CA GLN A 65 -2.51 -3.36 1.33
C GLN A 65 -2.44 -4.85 1.04
N CYS A 66 -3.20 -5.68 1.77
CA CYS A 66 -3.27 -7.11 1.52
C CYS A 66 -3.96 -7.43 0.20
N LEU A 67 -4.82 -6.56 -0.33
CA LEU A 67 -5.48 -6.77 -1.62
C LEU A 67 -4.48 -6.54 -2.76
N THR A 68 -3.62 -7.51 -3.03
CA THR A 68 -2.54 -7.45 -4.04
C THR A 68 -2.94 -7.96 -5.42
N MET A 69 -4.17 -8.44 -5.61
CA MET A 69 -4.68 -8.95 -6.90
C MET A 69 -5.06 -7.82 -7.88
N PRO A 70 -5.12 -8.03 -9.21
CA PRO A 70 -5.70 -7.05 -10.12
C PRO A 70 -7.22 -6.91 -9.88
N PHE A 71 -7.77 -5.73 -10.16
CA PHE A 71 -9.22 -5.52 -10.20
C PHE A 71 -9.68 -5.41 -11.65
N GLY A 72 -10.78 -6.07 -12.00
CA GLY A 72 -11.43 -5.88 -13.30
C GLY A 72 -11.88 -4.43 -13.48
N ASP A 73 -11.92 -3.97 -14.73
CA ASP A 73 -12.32 -2.59 -15.07
C ASP A 73 -13.74 -2.26 -14.57
N ASP A 74 -14.61 -3.26 -14.50
CA ASP A 74 -15.98 -3.22 -13.96
C ASP A 74 -16.04 -2.96 -12.45
N LYS A 75 -14.98 -3.30 -11.71
CA LYS A 75 -14.89 -3.15 -10.24
C LYS A 75 -14.08 -1.93 -9.82
N GLN A 76 -13.58 -1.16 -10.80
CA GLN A 76 -12.70 -0.01 -10.57
C GLN A 76 -13.38 1.12 -9.78
N GLU A 77 -14.69 1.35 -9.99
CA GLU A 77 -15.44 2.41 -9.30
C GLU A 77 -15.48 2.21 -7.77
N PHE A 78 -15.67 0.96 -7.32
CA PHE A 78 -15.73 0.63 -5.89
C PHE A 78 -14.38 0.83 -5.22
N MET A 79 -13.31 0.36 -5.87
CA MET A 79 -11.94 0.60 -5.42
C MET A 79 -11.65 2.10 -5.35
N ILE A 80 -11.99 2.87 -6.38
CA ILE A 80 -11.78 4.33 -6.42
C ILE A 80 -12.52 5.01 -5.25
N ARG A 81 -13.77 4.61 -4.98
CA ARG A 81 -14.54 5.15 -3.86
C ARG A 81 -13.84 4.90 -2.53
N ALA A 82 -13.38 3.67 -2.27
CA ALA A 82 -12.65 3.35 -1.04
C ALA A 82 -11.33 4.13 -0.94
N VAL A 83 -10.54 4.17 -2.02
CA VAL A 83 -9.26 4.88 -2.05
C VAL A 83 -9.44 6.39 -1.82
N ASN A 84 -10.50 7.01 -2.33
CA ASN A 84 -10.80 8.42 -2.05
C ASN A 84 -11.00 8.74 -0.57
N HIS A 85 -11.49 7.79 0.22
CA HIS A 85 -11.61 7.96 1.67
C HIS A 85 -10.26 7.75 2.37
N LEU A 86 -9.41 6.87 1.84
CA LEU A 86 -8.07 6.60 2.37
C LEU A 86 -7.08 7.74 2.11
N ILE A 87 -7.13 8.39 0.95
CA ILE A 87 -6.13 9.38 0.51
C ILE A 87 -5.92 10.51 1.53
N PRO A 88 -6.95 11.16 2.11
CA PRO A 88 -6.76 12.20 3.12
C PRO A 88 -6.08 11.68 4.38
N GLU A 89 -6.44 10.48 4.84
CA GLU A 89 -5.87 9.86 6.03
C GLU A 89 -4.42 9.41 5.81
N ILE A 90 -4.11 8.88 4.63
CA ILE A 90 -2.74 8.57 4.18
C ILE A 90 -1.91 9.85 4.13
N SER A 91 -2.42 10.87 3.44
CA SER A 91 -1.73 12.15 3.24
C SER A 91 -1.37 12.83 4.57
N SER A 92 -2.28 12.82 5.54
CA SER A 92 -2.02 13.44 6.85
C SER A 92 -0.99 12.66 7.67
N ARG A 93 -0.90 11.35 7.50
CA ARG A 93 0.03 10.45 8.22
C ARG A 93 1.37 10.24 7.52
N LEU A 94 1.51 10.68 6.28
CA LEU A 94 2.81 10.80 5.62
C LEU A 94 3.67 11.94 6.19
N ASN A 95 3.13 12.77 7.07
CA ASN A 95 3.95 13.70 7.84
C ASN A 95 4.90 12.91 8.77
N PRO A 96 6.22 13.13 8.68
CA PRO A 96 7.16 12.28 9.40
C PRO A 96 7.07 12.48 10.92
N PRO A 97 7.15 11.38 11.71
CA PRO A 97 7.08 11.44 13.17
C PRO A 97 8.26 12.20 13.78
N ARG A 98 7.98 13.04 14.79
CA ARG A 98 8.98 13.89 15.46
C ARG A 98 9.88 13.13 16.43
N GLU A 99 9.38 12.03 16.99
CA GLU A 99 10.06 11.24 18.01
C GLU A 99 9.97 9.75 17.68
N LEU A 100 11.01 8.99 18.03
CA LEU A 100 11.07 7.53 17.81
C LEU A 100 10.20 6.72 18.80
N LEU A 101 9.71 7.35 19.88
CA LEU A 101 9.07 6.67 21.01
C LEU A 101 7.58 6.37 20.81
N VAL A 102 6.93 6.99 19.82
CA VAL A 102 5.54 6.69 19.46
C VAL A 102 5.54 5.54 18.44
N ASP A 103 4.56 4.65 18.53
CA ASP A 103 4.31 3.60 17.55
C ASP A 103 4.24 4.19 16.12
N ASN A 104 5.38 4.13 15.42
CA ASN A 104 5.54 4.68 14.09
C ASN A 104 4.90 3.79 13.01
N SER A 105 4.16 2.74 13.40
CA SER A 105 3.35 1.93 12.49
C SER A 105 2.43 2.79 11.63
N SER A 106 1.92 3.90 12.16
CA SER A 106 1.03 4.79 11.40
C SER A 106 1.70 5.42 10.19
N TRP A 107 2.99 5.80 10.28
CA TRP A 107 3.71 6.37 9.14
C TRP A 107 4.07 5.27 8.12
N VAL A 108 4.51 4.11 8.61
CA VAL A 108 4.82 2.95 7.75
C VAL A 108 3.58 2.54 6.95
N LEU A 109 2.44 2.39 7.63
CA LEU A 109 1.15 2.06 7.01
C LEU A 109 0.70 3.15 6.02
N ALA A 110 0.89 4.43 6.34
CA ALA A 110 0.60 5.50 5.40
C ALA A 110 1.52 5.46 4.16
N PHE A 111 2.80 5.12 4.34
CA PHE A 111 3.75 4.97 3.25
C PHE A 111 3.38 3.83 2.31
N THR A 112 3.15 2.63 2.86
CA THR A 112 2.76 1.46 2.05
C THR A 112 1.34 1.61 1.48
N GLY A 113 0.42 2.22 2.23
CA GLY A 113 -0.93 2.51 1.77
C GLY A 113 -0.94 3.53 0.63
N GLY A 114 -0.11 4.57 0.72
CA GLY A 114 0.08 5.56 -0.34
C GLY A 114 0.67 4.94 -1.60
N PHE A 115 1.60 4.00 -1.46
CA PHE A 115 2.12 3.22 -2.58
C PHE A 115 1.02 2.40 -3.26
N CYS A 116 0.29 1.58 -2.49
CA CYS A 116 -0.81 0.76 -3.01
C CYS A 116 -1.86 1.64 -3.71
N ALA A 117 -2.30 2.73 -3.07
CA ALA A 117 -3.26 3.67 -3.66
C ALA A 117 -2.76 4.26 -4.97
N SER A 118 -1.49 4.67 -5.02
CA SER A 118 -0.89 5.27 -6.21
C SER A 118 -0.81 4.29 -7.37
N ILE A 119 -0.41 3.04 -7.12
CA ILE A 119 -0.43 1.98 -8.13
C ILE A 119 -1.84 1.74 -8.65
N ARG A 120 -2.83 1.64 -7.76
CA ARG A 120 -4.23 1.40 -8.16
C ARG A 120 -4.81 2.54 -9.01
N LEU A 121 -4.28 3.75 -8.84
CA LEU A 121 -4.79 4.95 -9.49
C LEU A 121 -3.96 5.43 -10.69
N VAL A 122 -2.75 4.90 -10.91
CA VAL A 122 -1.81 5.43 -11.94
C VAL A 122 -2.40 5.41 -13.35
N ASN A 123 -3.26 4.44 -13.64
CA ASN A 123 -3.93 4.29 -14.92
C ASN A 123 -5.29 5.01 -15.00
N VAL A 124 -5.75 5.62 -13.92
CA VAL A 124 -7.02 6.37 -13.90
C VAL A 124 -6.73 7.81 -14.33
N ALA A 125 -7.17 8.17 -15.54
CA ALA A 125 -6.81 9.44 -16.19
C ALA A 125 -7.04 10.70 -15.33
N SER A 126 -8.09 10.72 -14.51
CA SER A 126 -8.43 11.86 -13.63
C SER A 126 -7.57 11.94 -12.35
N TYR A 127 -6.80 10.91 -12.02
CA TYR A 127 -6.07 10.80 -10.75
C TYR A 127 -4.57 11.10 -10.86
N GLY A 128 -4.05 11.40 -12.05
CA GLY A 128 -2.62 11.67 -12.23
C GLY A 128 -2.08 12.78 -11.30
N GLY A 129 -2.89 13.81 -11.01
CA GLY A 129 -2.54 14.85 -10.04
C GLY A 129 -2.44 14.35 -8.59
N ILE A 130 -3.39 13.51 -8.17
CA ILE A 130 -3.43 12.92 -6.83
C ILE A 130 -2.27 11.93 -6.63
N VAL A 131 -2.02 11.07 -7.63
CA VAL A 131 -0.90 10.12 -7.62
C VAL A 131 0.43 10.86 -7.44
N LYS A 132 0.61 11.96 -8.20
CA LYS A 132 1.81 12.79 -8.08
C LYS A 132 1.92 13.46 -6.70
N GLU A 133 0.82 13.96 -6.14
CA GLU A 133 0.82 14.55 -4.80
C GLU A 133 1.24 13.54 -3.73
N ILE A 134 0.70 12.32 -3.77
CA ILE A 134 1.05 11.24 -2.84
C ILE A 134 2.54 10.88 -3.00
N GLU A 135 3.01 10.73 -4.25
CA GLU A 135 4.41 10.43 -4.55
C GLU A 135 5.35 11.51 -3.99
N ASP A 136 5.05 12.79 -4.23
CA ASP A 136 5.83 13.91 -3.75
C ASP A 136 5.86 13.96 -2.20
N LYS A 137 4.73 13.67 -1.54
CA LYS A 137 4.66 13.55 -0.08
C LYS A 137 5.49 12.38 0.45
N MET A 138 5.41 11.20 -0.18
CA MET A 138 6.20 10.02 0.21
C MET A 138 7.70 10.31 0.12
N VAL A 139 8.16 10.85 -1.02
CA VAL A 139 9.58 11.18 -1.23
C VAL A 139 10.02 12.29 -0.27
N GLY A 140 9.21 13.34 -0.09
CA GLY A 140 9.50 14.44 0.84
C GLY A 140 9.62 13.96 2.29
N SER A 141 8.75 13.04 2.70
CA SER A 141 8.75 12.48 4.05
C SER A 141 9.99 11.63 4.33
N VAL A 142 10.37 10.75 3.39
CA VAL A 142 11.61 9.97 3.50
C VAL A 142 12.83 10.89 3.53
N ARG A 143 12.86 11.92 2.69
CA ARG A 143 13.95 12.91 2.67
C ARG A 143 14.11 13.56 4.04
N GLU A 144 13.02 13.98 4.67
CA GLU A 144 13.06 14.57 6.00
C GLU A 144 13.56 13.58 7.06
N LEU A 145 13.11 12.33 7.03
CA LEU A 145 13.55 11.28 7.97
C LEU A 145 15.04 10.95 7.83
N VAL A 146 15.55 10.93 6.61
CA VAL A 146 16.95 10.62 6.29
C VAL A 146 17.86 11.81 6.60
N GLU A 147 17.58 12.97 6.01
CA GLU A 147 18.50 14.11 6.02
C GLU A 147 18.49 14.89 7.34
N ARG A 148 17.34 14.96 8.04
CA ARG A 148 17.17 15.84 9.20
C ARG A 148 17.00 15.11 10.52
N ARG A 149 16.43 13.90 10.51
CA ARG A 149 16.00 13.23 11.75
C ARG A 149 16.82 11.98 12.08
N GLY A 150 17.61 11.45 11.15
CA GLY A 150 18.44 10.26 11.38
C GLY A 150 17.63 8.99 11.69
N MET A 151 16.33 8.97 11.37
CA MET A 151 15.39 7.88 11.72
C MET A 151 15.34 6.78 10.66
N GLU A 152 16.34 6.72 9.77
CA GLU A 152 16.32 5.88 8.58
C GLU A 152 16.32 4.37 8.87
N VAL A 153 17.29 3.88 9.65
CA VAL A 153 17.61 2.44 9.76
C VAL A 153 16.47 1.63 10.37
N GLY A 154 15.68 2.25 11.26
CA GLY A 154 14.52 1.63 11.88
C GLY A 154 13.25 1.82 11.07
N LEU A 155 12.93 3.07 10.71
CA LEU A 155 11.61 3.43 10.18
C LEU A 155 11.53 3.31 8.66
N VAL A 156 12.41 4.03 7.94
CA VAL A 156 12.42 4.06 6.48
C VAL A 156 12.73 2.66 5.92
N ARG A 157 13.71 1.97 6.53
CA ARG A 157 14.05 0.60 6.14
C ARG A 157 12.88 -0.37 6.29
N ARG A 158 12.07 -0.24 7.36
CA ARG A 158 10.88 -1.07 7.57
C ARG A 158 9.87 -0.84 6.47
N ALA A 159 9.53 0.42 6.19
CA ALA A 159 8.61 0.76 5.11
C ALA A 159 9.09 0.27 3.73
N PHE A 160 10.40 0.31 3.46
CA PHE A 160 10.95 -0.24 2.22
C PHE A 160 10.87 -1.77 2.14
N ARG A 161 11.02 -2.48 3.26
CA ARG A 161 10.83 -3.95 3.28
C ARG A 161 9.38 -4.33 3.07
N ASP A 162 8.46 -3.60 3.69
CA ASP A 162 7.03 -3.83 3.49
C ASP A 162 6.66 -3.55 2.02
N LEU A 163 7.25 -2.51 1.43
CA LEU A 163 7.13 -2.20 0.00
C LEU A 163 7.70 -3.32 -0.89
N GLU A 164 8.86 -3.87 -0.54
CA GLU A 164 9.48 -5.00 -1.24
C GLU A 164 8.55 -6.22 -1.27
N ASN A 165 8.00 -6.60 -0.11
CA ASN A 165 7.04 -7.71 0.00
C ASN A 165 5.78 -7.47 -0.85
N ILE A 166 5.24 -6.24 -0.83
CA ILE A 166 4.07 -5.89 -1.64
C ILE A 166 4.40 -6.02 -3.13
N VAL A 167 5.55 -5.49 -3.58
CA VAL A 167 5.96 -5.61 -4.99
C VAL A 167 6.13 -7.06 -5.39
N GLU A 168 6.78 -7.89 -4.57
CA GLU A 168 6.94 -9.33 -4.80
C GLU A 168 5.61 -10.07 -4.97
N GLN A 169 4.54 -9.61 -4.31
CA GLN A 169 3.21 -10.22 -4.37
C GLN A 169 2.32 -9.75 -5.51
N GLN A 170 2.65 -8.64 -6.18
CA GLN A 170 1.71 -7.98 -7.10
C GLN A 170 2.33 -7.57 -8.45
N TRP A 171 3.62 -7.79 -8.66
CA TRP A 171 4.29 -7.36 -9.90
C TRP A 171 3.79 -8.07 -11.16
N ASP A 172 3.19 -9.25 -11.01
CA ASP A 172 2.74 -10.14 -12.08
C ASP A 172 1.61 -9.56 -12.93
N TRP A 173 0.82 -8.62 -12.40
CA TRP A 173 -0.24 -7.93 -13.14
C TRP A 173 0.10 -6.49 -13.50
N TYR A 174 1.31 -6.01 -13.19
CA TYR A 174 1.70 -4.65 -13.55
C TYR A 174 1.71 -4.45 -15.07
N LYS A 175 1.13 -3.33 -15.51
CA LYS A 175 1.25 -2.87 -16.89
C LYS A 175 2.36 -1.81 -16.98
N THR A 176 2.59 -1.30 -18.19
CA THR A 176 3.62 -0.30 -18.49
C THR A 176 3.61 0.91 -17.54
N CYS A 177 2.42 1.37 -17.14
CA CYS A 177 2.29 2.54 -16.26
C CYS A 177 2.66 2.23 -14.81
N GLU A 178 2.23 1.09 -14.28
CA GLU A 178 2.62 0.60 -12.95
C GLU A 178 4.13 0.40 -12.88
N PHE A 179 4.73 -0.31 -13.84
CA PHE A 179 6.18 -0.49 -13.90
C PHE A 179 6.93 0.85 -13.94
N ARG A 180 6.46 1.80 -14.76
CA ARG A 180 7.06 3.13 -14.87
C ARG A 180 6.94 3.90 -13.56
N TYR A 181 5.78 3.85 -12.91
CA TYR A 181 5.55 4.51 -11.62
C TYR A 181 6.48 3.95 -10.55
N VAL A 182 6.52 2.62 -10.37
CA VAL A 182 7.34 1.99 -9.33
C VAL A 182 8.83 2.26 -9.56
N LYS A 183 9.34 2.11 -10.79
CA LYS A 183 10.74 2.45 -11.12
C LYS A 183 11.04 3.93 -10.89
N GLY A 184 10.11 4.82 -11.23
CA GLY A 184 10.22 6.25 -10.98
C GLY A 184 10.33 6.59 -9.49
N LEU A 185 9.44 6.03 -8.67
CA LEU A 185 9.43 6.22 -7.22
C LEU A 185 10.72 5.68 -6.58
N ILE A 186 11.11 4.44 -6.90
CA ILE A 186 12.34 3.82 -6.38
C ILE A 186 13.56 4.68 -6.69
N ARG A 187 13.67 5.17 -7.94
CA ARG A 187 14.76 6.05 -8.34
C ARG A 187 14.79 7.33 -7.51
N LYS A 188 13.66 8.03 -7.35
CA LYS A 188 13.57 9.25 -6.54
C LYS A 188 13.98 9.01 -5.08
N LEU A 189 13.57 7.88 -4.50
CA LEU A 189 13.95 7.48 -3.14
C LEU A 189 15.46 7.17 -3.04
N TYR A 190 16.01 6.46 -4.02
CA TYR A 190 17.43 6.09 -4.06
C TYR A 190 18.37 7.30 -4.18
N GLU A 191 17.92 8.36 -4.86
CA GLU A 191 18.65 9.61 -5.07
C GLU A 191 18.66 10.55 -3.83
N ILE A 192 17.93 10.22 -2.76
CA ILE A 192 17.94 11.00 -1.51
C ILE A 192 19.34 10.99 -0.90
N LYS A 193 19.84 12.19 -0.57
CA LYS A 193 21.18 12.37 0.01
C LYS A 193 21.21 11.85 1.44
N GLY A 194 22.34 11.26 1.83
CA GLY A 194 22.53 10.73 3.18
C GLY A 194 21.86 9.37 3.45
N MET A 195 21.12 8.82 2.50
CA MET A 195 20.52 7.49 2.66
C MET A 195 21.59 6.41 2.79
N LYS A 196 21.51 5.64 3.88
CA LYS A 196 22.43 4.56 4.20
C LYS A 196 22.24 3.35 3.28
N MET A 197 23.30 2.55 3.22
CA MET A 197 23.38 1.42 2.31
C MET A 197 22.32 0.36 2.63
N GLU A 198 21.95 0.19 3.90
CA GLU A 198 20.97 -0.79 4.35
C GLU A 198 19.57 -0.54 3.78
N SER A 199 19.19 0.73 3.57
CA SER A 199 17.92 1.10 2.93
C SER A 199 18.04 1.04 1.40
N LYS A 200 19.18 1.50 0.86
CA LYS A 200 19.46 1.42 -0.59
C LYS A 200 19.46 0.00 -1.13
N ILE A 201 19.97 -0.97 -0.36
CA ILE A 201 19.94 -2.39 -0.72
C ILE A 201 18.51 -2.90 -0.87
N VAL A 202 17.57 -2.41 -0.06
CA VAL A 202 16.15 -2.78 -0.21
C VAL A 202 15.61 -2.25 -1.52
N LEU A 203 15.77 -0.95 -1.79
CA LEU A 203 15.34 -0.32 -3.05
C LEU A 203 15.96 -1.01 -4.29
N TRP A 204 17.23 -1.39 -4.21
CA TRP A 204 17.91 -2.12 -5.27
C TRP A 204 17.29 -3.50 -5.52
N ARG A 205 16.98 -4.26 -4.46
CA ARG A 205 16.32 -5.58 -4.60
C ARG A 205 14.94 -5.46 -5.25
N ILE A 206 14.16 -4.44 -4.89
CA ILE A 206 12.89 -4.16 -5.57
C ILE A 206 13.11 -3.91 -7.07
N ASN A 207 14.12 -3.10 -7.44
CA ASN A 207 14.44 -2.86 -8.84
C ASN A 207 14.85 -4.15 -9.58
N VAL A 208 15.62 -5.04 -8.92
CA VAL A 208 16.00 -6.35 -9.48
C VAL A 208 14.78 -7.24 -9.72
N VAL A 209 13.81 -7.27 -8.81
CA VAL A 209 12.55 -8.00 -9.00
C VAL A 209 11.83 -7.51 -10.27
N LEU A 210 11.72 -6.19 -10.43
CA LEU A 210 11.08 -5.56 -11.60
C LEU A 210 11.86 -5.69 -12.90
N GLU A 211 13.17 -5.97 -12.86
CA GLU A 211 13.99 -6.18 -14.06
C GLU A 211 13.89 -7.63 -14.54
N ARG A 212 13.86 -8.58 -13.61
CA ARG A 212 13.66 -10.00 -13.94
C ARG A 212 12.29 -10.23 -14.57
N SER A 213 11.25 -9.59 -14.05
CA SER A 213 9.90 -9.71 -14.59
C SER A 213 9.76 -9.18 -16.03
N VAL A 214 10.46 -8.09 -16.38
CA VAL A 214 10.43 -7.54 -17.74
C VAL A 214 11.19 -8.45 -18.73
N GLY A 215 12.16 -9.23 -18.25
CA GLY A 215 12.89 -10.19 -19.06
C GLY A 215 12.13 -11.50 -19.35
N GLU A 216 11.01 -11.75 -18.65
CA GLU A 216 10.17 -12.94 -18.84
C GLU A 216 9.03 -12.72 -19.85
N GLU A 217 8.80 -11.48 -20.31
CA GLU A 217 7.76 -11.11 -21.29
C GLU A 217 8.27 -10.85 -22.73
N PHE A 218 9.50 -11.30 -23.08
CA PHE A 218 10.04 -11.19 -24.45
C PHE A 218 10.65 -12.49 -24.98
#